data_AF-A0A8S3RK11-F1
#
_entry.id   AF-A0A8S3RK11-F1
#
_cell.length_a   1.000
_cell.length_b   1.000
_cell.length_c   1.000
_cell.angle_alpha   90.00
_cell.angle_beta   90.00
_cell.angle_gamma   90.00
#
_symmetry.space_group_name_H-M   'P 1'
#
loop_
_entity.id
_entity.type
_entity.pdbx_description
1 polymer ?
#
loop_
_entity_poly.entity_id
_entity_poly.type
_entity_poly.pdbx_seq_one_letter_code
_entity_poly.pdbx_strand_id
1 'polypeptide(L)'
;MSVIDYLLTRSSNFDIVSKFITCNFTTYSDYAPLHIQFKTNFSIKCNGVQSNFVDAEASKFFRWNEEYKDMCRNALLINSDNIKSTLQNIEAESQDEMDSCVNDFTHQFIDIMAPFFQQSQKSGTEMKRNHKQHYKHIDKPWFDIQCKELYVNYCKTLSIFNGNKSKKNHIELNRVKKTYKDYERKRRRIYMRQEGDTLCKLRKNNPKKFYSVFKKRRKVNCDLTVTDFFLNISKL
;
A
#
# COMPACT_ATOMS: atom_id res chain seq x y z
N MET A 1 11.54 19.35 -4.07
CA MET A 1 11.69 18.04 -3.39
C MET A 1 10.40 17.27 -3.55
N SER A 2 10.45 15.97 -3.83
CA SER A 2 9.25 15.11 -3.84
C SER A 2 9.24 14.28 -2.56
N VAL A 3 8.15 14.30 -1.80
CA VAL A 3 7.94 13.42 -0.64
C VAL A 3 7.28 12.15 -1.16
N ILE A 4 8.00 11.03 -1.15
CA ILE A 4 7.55 9.73 -1.70
C ILE A 4 7.69 8.57 -0.72
N ASP A 5 8.30 8.82 0.43
CA ASP A 5 8.37 7.89 1.55
C ASP A 5 7.36 8.34 2.62
N TYR A 6 6.56 7.40 3.13
CA TYR A 6 5.47 7.71 4.05
C TYR A 6 5.44 6.70 5.22
N LEU A 7 5.00 7.17 6.39
CA LEU A 7 4.52 6.32 7.47
C LEU A 7 2.99 6.30 7.43
N LEU A 8 2.41 5.13 7.22
CA LEU A 8 0.96 4.96 7.29
C LEU A 8 0.60 4.35 8.64
N THR A 9 -0.29 5.02 9.37
CA THR A 9 -0.78 4.57 10.68
C THR A 9 -2.26 4.86 10.84
N ARG A 10 -2.88 4.29 11.87
CA ARG A 10 -4.26 4.62 12.26
C ARG A 10 -4.30 6.01 12.89
N SER A 11 -5.42 6.73 12.78
CA SER A 11 -5.62 8.03 13.45
C SER A 11 -5.30 7.94 14.95
N SER A 12 -5.76 6.88 15.62
CA SER A 12 -5.51 6.59 17.04
C SER A 12 -4.04 6.43 17.43
N ASN A 13 -3.15 6.33 16.46
CA ASN A 13 -1.73 6.06 16.66
C ASN A 13 -0.86 7.27 16.26
N PHE A 14 -1.43 8.44 15.98
CA PHE A 14 -0.63 9.65 15.79
C PHE A 14 0.00 10.12 17.10
N ASP A 15 -0.73 10.04 18.22
CA ASP A 15 -0.26 10.52 19.54
C ASP A 15 0.98 9.79 20.08
N ILE A 16 1.19 8.57 19.61
CA ILE A 16 2.36 7.76 19.96
C ILE A 16 3.60 8.15 19.16
N VAL A 17 3.47 8.89 18.05
CA VAL A 17 4.61 9.39 17.29
C VAL A 17 5.13 10.65 17.98
N SER A 18 6.29 10.58 18.62
CA SER A 18 6.92 11.75 19.25
C SER A 18 7.76 12.56 18.29
N LYS A 19 8.21 11.96 17.18
CA LYS A 19 9.12 12.63 16.26
C LYS A 19 8.98 12.05 14.86
N PHE A 20 8.96 12.92 13.87
CA PHE A 20 8.98 12.59 12.44
C PHE A 20 9.97 13.53 11.76
N ILE A 21 11.10 12.99 11.27
CA ILE A 21 12.17 13.78 10.65
C ILE A 21 12.55 13.18 9.31
N THR A 22 12.72 14.04 8.30
CA THR A 22 13.44 13.68 7.07
C THR A 22 14.93 13.96 7.27
N CYS A 23 15.76 12.91 7.28
CA CYS A 23 17.20 13.02 7.48
C CYS A 23 17.90 13.55 6.21
N ASN A 24 19.16 13.96 6.35
CA ASN A 24 19.99 14.36 5.20
C ASN A 24 20.21 13.19 4.23
N PHE A 25 20.39 13.53 2.95
CA PHE A 25 20.81 12.58 1.93
C PHE A 25 22.10 11.87 2.34
N THR A 26 22.21 10.61 1.94
CA THR A 26 23.40 9.81 2.18
C THR A 26 24.04 9.45 0.85
N THR A 27 25.32 9.09 0.86
CA THR A 27 26.01 8.60 -0.35
C THR A 27 25.52 7.22 -0.82
N TYR A 28 24.59 6.60 -0.09
CA TYR A 28 24.11 5.25 -0.32
C TYR A 28 22.76 5.18 -1.03
N SER A 29 22.03 6.31 -1.12
CA SER A 29 20.68 6.36 -1.68
C SER A 29 20.37 7.77 -2.20
N ASP A 30 19.63 7.84 -3.30
CA ASP A 30 18.99 9.06 -3.81
C ASP A 30 17.75 9.47 -3.01
N TYR A 31 17.32 8.65 -2.03
CA TYR A 31 16.24 8.93 -1.09
C TYR A 31 16.79 9.35 0.27
N ALA A 32 16.15 10.36 0.88
CA ALA A 32 16.43 10.82 2.24
C ALA A 32 15.77 9.87 3.26
N PRO A 33 16.51 9.32 4.25
CA PRO A 33 15.90 8.44 5.25
C PRO A 33 14.86 9.15 6.12
N LEU A 34 13.77 8.46 6.47
CA LEU A 34 12.84 8.93 7.50
C LEU A 34 13.26 8.40 8.88
N HIS A 35 13.34 9.30 9.86
CA HIS A 35 13.51 8.97 11.27
C HIS A 35 12.20 9.22 12.00
N ILE A 36 11.60 8.13 12.49
CA ILE A 36 10.36 8.16 13.25
C ILE A 36 10.67 7.66 14.67
N GLN A 37 10.22 8.41 15.68
CA GLN A 37 10.34 8.02 17.08
C GLN A 37 8.95 7.75 17.64
N PHE A 38 8.80 6.62 18.31
CA PHE A 38 7.57 6.24 19.01
C PHE A 38 7.77 6.38 20.51
N LYS A 39 6.77 6.91 21.21
CA LYS A 39 6.68 6.93 22.67
C LYS A 39 6.43 5.52 23.17
N THR A 40 7.48 4.85 23.65
CA THR A 40 7.38 3.51 24.24
C THR A 40 7.32 3.62 25.76
N ASN A 41 6.22 4.16 26.31
CA ASN A 41 5.86 4.10 27.74
C ASN A 41 4.50 4.77 28.01
N PHE A 42 3.48 4.46 27.20
CA PHE A 42 2.11 4.71 27.64
C PHE A 42 1.71 3.59 28.60
N SER A 43 1.92 3.82 29.90
CA SER A 43 0.91 3.36 30.84
C SER A 43 -0.35 4.10 30.43
N ILE A 44 -1.29 3.38 29.81
CA ILE A 44 -2.64 3.87 29.63
C ILE A 44 -3.14 4.10 31.05
N LYS A 45 -2.99 5.32 31.57
CA LYS A 45 -3.65 5.73 32.81
C LYS A 45 -5.13 5.85 32.49
N CYS A 46 -5.81 4.71 32.40
CA CYS A 46 -7.24 4.64 32.66
C CYS A 46 -7.39 5.06 34.12
N ASN A 47 -7.78 6.31 34.35
CA ASN A 47 -8.19 6.72 35.69
C ASN A 47 -9.46 5.92 36.05
N GLY A 48 -9.25 4.80 36.73
CA GLY A 48 -10.20 4.27 37.70
C GLY A 48 -11.22 3.24 37.23
N VAL A 49 -10.85 2.16 36.51
CA VAL A 49 -11.46 0.83 36.69
C VAL A 49 -10.42 -0.25 36.38
N GLN A 50 -10.15 -1.13 37.34
CA GLN A 50 -9.27 -2.29 37.13
C GLN A 50 -9.97 -3.36 36.27
N SER A 51 -9.17 -3.93 35.37
CA SER A 51 -9.41 -5.13 34.56
C SER A 51 -10.31 -4.98 33.32
N ASN A 52 -9.81 -5.61 32.26
CA ASN A 52 -10.29 -5.69 30.88
C ASN A 52 -9.77 -4.59 29.96
N PHE A 53 -9.02 -5.07 28.96
CA PHE A 53 -8.50 -4.34 27.83
C PHE A 53 -9.59 -3.48 27.18
N VAL A 54 -9.54 -2.20 27.52
CA VAL A 54 -9.95 -1.02 26.75
C VAL A 54 -11.36 -1.10 26.18
N ASP A 55 -12.27 -0.39 26.86
CA ASP A 55 -13.43 0.24 26.24
C ASP A 55 -13.02 0.82 24.89
N ALA A 56 -13.41 0.09 23.86
CA ALA A 56 -13.37 0.55 22.50
C ALA A 56 -14.33 1.74 22.41
N GLU A 57 -13.80 2.97 22.46
CA GLU A 57 -14.33 3.98 21.55
C GLU A 57 -14.40 3.27 20.20
N ALA A 58 -15.62 3.04 19.72
CA ALA A 58 -15.91 2.12 18.63
C ALA A 58 -15.00 2.47 17.45
N SER A 59 -13.88 1.74 17.34
CA SER A 59 -12.84 2.07 16.38
C SER A 59 -13.49 1.94 15.02
N LYS A 60 -13.70 3.07 14.35
CA LYS A 60 -14.41 3.10 13.07
C LYS A 60 -13.62 2.20 12.12
N PHE A 61 -14.19 1.06 11.77
CA PHE A 61 -13.55 0.11 10.86
C PHE A 61 -13.90 0.50 9.44
N PHE A 62 -12.92 0.95 8.67
CA PHE A 62 -13.11 1.23 7.26
C PHE A 62 -12.71 0.01 6.44
N ARG A 63 -13.59 -0.44 5.54
CA ARG A 63 -13.28 -1.47 4.56
C ARG A 63 -13.68 -0.97 3.18
N TRP A 64 -12.72 -0.97 2.28
CA TRP A 64 -12.97 -0.68 0.88
C TRP A 64 -13.99 -1.66 0.29
N ASN A 65 -15.04 -1.13 -0.34
CA ASN A 65 -16.02 -1.87 -1.11
C ASN A 65 -16.08 -1.30 -2.54
N GLU A 66 -15.75 -2.13 -3.53
CA GLU A 66 -15.71 -1.72 -4.94
C GLU A 66 -17.08 -1.27 -5.46
N GLU A 67 -18.17 -1.79 -4.88
CA GLU A 67 -19.54 -1.41 -5.24
C GLU A 67 -19.83 0.08 -4.99
N TYR A 68 -19.22 0.68 -3.97
CA TYR A 68 -19.43 2.09 -3.63
C TYR A 68 -18.42 3.04 -4.27
N LYS A 69 -17.51 2.53 -5.11
CA LYS A 69 -16.42 3.32 -5.68
C LYS A 69 -16.89 4.54 -6.46
N ASP A 70 -17.85 4.37 -7.36
CA ASP A 70 -18.31 5.48 -8.21
C ASP A 70 -19.12 6.51 -7.41
N MET A 71 -19.91 6.03 -6.43
CA MET A 71 -20.65 6.92 -5.52
C MET A 71 -19.70 7.73 -4.64
N CYS A 72 -18.68 7.09 -4.07
CA CYS A 72 -17.62 7.74 -3.31
C CYS A 72 -16.86 8.76 -4.18
N ARG A 73 -16.49 8.38 -5.41
CA ARG A 73 -15.81 9.28 -6.35
C ARG A 73 -16.66 10.53 -6.63
N ASN A 74 -17.95 10.35 -6.88
CA ASN A 74 -18.86 11.47 -7.11
C ASN A 74 -18.99 12.35 -5.86
N ALA A 75 -19.09 11.76 -4.66
CA ALA A 75 -19.14 12.49 -3.40
C ALA A 75 -17.86 13.33 -3.17
N LEU A 76 -16.69 12.78 -3.49
CA LEU A 76 -15.42 13.51 -3.42
C LEU A 76 -15.35 14.66 -4.45
N LEU A 77 -15.88 14.45 -5.66
CA LEU A 77 -15.92 15.51 -6.68
C LEU A 77 -16.84 16.66 -6.27
N ILE A 78 -18.04 16.35 -5.78
CA ILE A 78 -19.01 17.34 -5.30
C ILE A 78 -18.44 18.17 -4.15
N ASN A 79 -17.71 17.53 -3.23
CA ASN A 79 -17.11 18.21 -2.07
C ASN A 79 -15.67 18.69 -2.32
N SER A 80 -15.18 18.64 -3.56
CA SER A 80 -13.77 18.91 -3.85
C SER A 80 -13.34 20.34 -3.49
N ASP A 81 -14.23 21.32 -3.66
CA ASP A 81 -13.92 22.71 -3.32
C ASP A 81 -13.95 22.96 -1.80
N ASN A 82 -14.81 22.24 -1.06
CA ASN A 82 -14.78 22.24 0.41
C ASN A 82 -13.47 21.64 0.92
N ILE A 83 -13.05 20.49 0.37
CA ILE A 83 -11.75 19.88 0.71
C ILE A 83 -10.60 20.84 0.38
N LYS A 84 -10.61 21.49 -0.80
CA LYS A 84 -9.56 22.47 -1.14
C LYS A 84 -9.56 23.67 -0.20
N SER A 85 -10.73 24.13 0.24
CA SER A 85 -10.83 25.29 1.14
C SER A 85 -10.12 25.04 2.48
N THR A 86 -10.10 23.80 2.99
CA THR A 86 -9.31 23.43 4.19
C THR A 86 -7.80 23.61 4.01
N LEU A 87 -7.32 23.68 2.77
CA LEU A 87 -5.91 23.81 2.42
C LEU A 87 -5.54 25.24 1.98
N GLN A 88 -6.51 26.13 1.76
CA GLN A 88 -6.27 27.45 1.15
C GLN A 88 -5.78 28.51 2.14
N ASN A 89 -5.85 28.26 3.46
CA ASN A 89 -5.44 29.19 4.51
C ASN A 89 -4.23 28.70 5.33
N ILE A 90 -3.36 27.86 4.76
CA ILE A 90 -2.17 27.37 5.45
C ILE A 90 -1.06 28.43 5.36
N GLU A 91 -1.25 29.58 6.01
CA GLU A 91 -0.16 30.43 6.49
C GLU A 91 0.13 30.00 7.94
N ALA A 92 0.39 28.70 8.14
CA ALA A 92 0.65 28.17 9.47
C ALA A 92 2.02 28.66 9.96
N GLU A 93 2.01 29.56 10.94
CA GLU A 93 3.19 30.08 11.61
C GLU A 93 3.60 29.19 12.80
N SER A 94 2.74 28.22 13.16
CA SER A 94 2.98 27.29 14.27
C SER A 94 2.62 25.83 13.93
N GLN A 95 3.15 24.91 14.74
CA GLN A 95 2.81 23.48 14.66
C GLN A 95 1.33 23.22 14.98
N ASP A 96 0.76 23.97 15.93
CA ASP A 96 -0.62 23.80 16.36
C ASP A 96 -1.62 24.15 15.24
N GLU A 97 -1.31 25.18 14.45
CA GLU A 97 -2.11 25.55 13.27
C GLU A 97 -2.03 24.49 12.17
N MET A 98 -0.85 23.90 11.95
CA MET A 98 -0.71 22.76 11.02
C MET A 98 -1.52 21.55 11.49
N ASP A 99 -1.44 21.20 12.78
CA ASP A 99 -2.17 20.07 13.34
C ASP A 99 -3.69 20.29 13.24
N SER A 100 -4.17 21.52 13.47
CA SER A 100 -5.58 21.88 13.27
C SER A 100 -6.01 21.70 11.81
N CYS A 101 -5.22 22.20 10.86
CA CYS A 101 -5.53 22.04 9.43
C CYS A 101 -5.58 20.56 9.01
N VAL A 102 -4.63 19.75 9.48
CA VAL A 102 -4.61 18.31 9.22
C VAL A 102 -5.84 17.62 9.81
N ASN A 103 -6.25 18.00 11.02
CA ASN A 103 -7.45 17.47 11.66
C ASN A 103 -8.71 17.84 10.87
N ASP A 104 -8.87 19.10 10.48
CA ASP A 104 -10.03 19.57 9.71
C ASP A 104 -10.14 18.85 8.37
N PHE A 105 -9.04 18.75 7.64
CA PHE A 105 -8.96 17.97 6.40
C PHE A 105 -9.36 16.51 6.64
N THR A 106 -8.79 15.89 7.68
CA THR A 106 -9.04 14.49 8.00
C THR A 106 -10.51 14.25 8.37
N HIS A 107 -11.11 15.15 9.14
CA HIS A 107 -12.52 15.07 9.52
C HIS A 107 -13.44 15.20 8.31
N GLN A 108 -13.24 16.22 7.47
CA GLN A 108 -14.04 16.37 6.24
C GLN A 108 -13.91 15.16 5.32
N PHE A 109 -12.69 14.65 5.15
CA PHE A 109 -12.45 13.48 4.32
C PHE A 109 -13.14 12.23 4.89
N ILE A 110 -13.06 12.02 6.20
CA ILE A 110 -13.76 10.92 6.88
C ILE A 110 -15.26 11.05 6.72
N ASP A 111 -15.84 12.23 6.87
CA ASP A 111 -17.30 12.43 6.79
C ASP A 111 -17.83 12.13 5.38
N ILE A 112 -17.06 12.46 4.34
CA ILE A 112 -17.41 12.11 2.96
C ILE A 112 -17.27 10.60 2.71
N MET A 113 -16.25 9.96 3.29
CA MET A 113 -15.91 8.57 3.00
C MET A 113 -16.64 7.54 3.87
N ALA A 114 -17.02 7.93 5.09
CA ALA A 114 -17.64 7.07 6.10
C ALA A 114 -18.92 6.39 5.63
N PRO A 115 -19.87 7.07 4.96
CA PRO A 115 -21.10 6.43 4.47
C PRO A 115 -20.85 5.23 3.55
N PHE A 116 -19.71 5.19 2.85
CA PHE A 116 -19.39 4.16 1.87
C PHE A 116 -18.57 3.01 2.45
N PHE A 117 -17.69 3.30 3.41
CA PHE A 117 -16.67 2.34 3.84
C PHE A 117 -16.65 2.07 5.34
N GLN A 118 -17.33 2.88 6.16
CA GLN A 118 -17.40 2.66 7.59
C GLN A 118 -18.33 1.48 7.88
N GLN A 119 -17.76 0.40 8.40
CA GLN A 119 -18.50 -0.73 8.92
C GLN A 119 -18.91 -0.41 10.35
N SER A 120 -20.22 -0.45 10.63
CA SER A 120 -20.71 -0.51 12.01
C SER A 120 -20.11 -1.77 12.66
N GLN A 121 -19.43 -1.64 13.80
CA GLN A 121 -19.07 -2.82 14.57
C GLN A 121 -20.36 -3.60 14.88
N LYS A 122 -20.46 -4.83 14.37
CA LYS A 122 -21.43 -5.77 14.91
C LYS A 122 -20.97 -6.04 16.34
N SER A 123 -21.69 -5.50 17.32
CA SER A 123 -21.58 -5.88 18.73
C SER A 123 -21.92 -7.37 18.83
N GLY A 124 -20.89 -8.20 18.71
CA GLY A 124 -21.07 -9.64 18.54
C GLY A 124 -19.75 -10.34 18.84
N THR A 125 -19.66 -10.78 20.08
CA THR A 125 -18.61 -11.55 20.72
C THR A 125 -18.34 -12.86 19.97
N GLU A 126 -17.63 -12.81 18.85
CA GLU A 126 -16.92 -13.97 18.32
C GLU A 126 -15.55 -13.51 17.87
N MET A 127 -14.56 -13.69 18.75
CA MET A 127 -13.17 -13.83 18.33
C MET A 127 -13.07 -15.06 17.43
N LYS A 128 -13.46 -14.91 16.17
CA LYS A 128 -12.97 -15.79 15.11
C LYS A 128 -11.49 -15.51 15.05
N ARG A 129 -10.73 -16.34 15.76
CA ARG A 129 -9.29 -16.50 15.53
C ARG A 129 -9.18 -16.68 14.02
N ASN A 130 -8.78 -15.61 13.35
CA ASN A 130 -8.37 -15.67 11.96
C ASN A 130 -7.13 -16.56 11.97
N HIS A 131 -7.35 -17.87 11.88
CA HIS A 131 -6.38 -18.76 11.29
C HIS A 131 -6.13 -18.16 9.92
N LYS A 132 -5.09 -17.31 9.84
CA LYS A 132 -4.46 -16.94 8.58
C LYS A 132 -4.17 -18.29 7.96
N GLN A 133 -5.02 -18.72 7.04
CA GLN A 133 -4.71 -19.86 6.21
C GLN A 133 -3.34 -19.53 5.64
N HIS A 134 -2.34 -20.31 6.05
CA HIS A 134 -1.03 -20.27 5.41
C HIS A 134 -1.28 -20.71 3.99
N TYR A 135 -1.66 -19.77 3.12
CA TYR A 135 -1.54 -19.94 1.69
C TYR A 135 -0.08 -20.30 1.51
N LYS A 136 0.19 -21.56 1.16
CA LYS A 136 1.52 -22.00 0.77
C LYS A 136 1.92 -21.02 -0.32
N HIS A 137 2.92 -20.18 -0.03
CA HIS A 137 3.44 -19.24 -1.01
C HIS A 137 4.07 -20.09 -2.11
N ILE A 138 3.29 -20.41 -3.14
CA ILE A 138 3.78 -21.13 -4.30
C ILE A 138 4.65 -20.13 -5.02
N ASP A 139 5.94 -20.41 -5.04
CA ASP A 139 6.89 -19.60 -5.79
C ASP A 139 6.44 -19.52 -7.25
N LYS A 140 6.72 -18.38 -7.87
CA LYS A 140 6.40 -18.19 -9.28
C LYS A 140 7.11 -19.28 -10.09
N PRO A 141 6.51 -19.80 -11.17
CA PRO A 141 7.09 -20.92 -11.93
C PRO A 141 8.51 -20.66 -12.48
N TRP A 142 8.89 -19.40 -12.65
CA TRP A 142 10.21 -18.98 -13.10
C TRP A 142 11.24 -18.76 -11.99
N PHE A 143 10.84 -18.89 -10.72
CA PHE A 143 11.68 -18.68 -9.55
C PHE A 143 12.24 -20.02 -9.06
N ASP A 144 13.31 -20.46 -9.72
CA ASP A 144 13.95 -21.74 -9.47
C ASP A 144 14.89 -21.72 -8.24
N ILE A 145 15.51 -22.88 -7.98
CA ILE A 145 16.42 -23.09 -6.85
C ILE A 145 17.59 -22.09 -6.90
N GLN A 146 18.16 -21.84 -8.07
CA GLN A 146 19.26 -20.89 -8.22
C GLN A 146 18.81 -19.45 -7.91
N CYS A 147 17.60 -19.06 -8.31
CA CYS A 147 16.99 -17.79 -7.90
C CYS A 147 16.89 -17.67 -6.37
N LYS A 148 16.51 -18.76 -5.67
CA LYS A 148 16.43 -18.81 -4.20
C LYS A 148 17.79 -18.65 -3.56
N GLU A 149 18.79 -19.38 -4.03
CA GLU A 149 20.16 -19.32 -3.51
C GLU A 149 20.76 -17.91 -3.64
N LEU A 150 20.60 -17.31 -4.82
CA LEU A 150 21.05 -15.93 -5.07
C LEU A 150 20.30 -14.92 -4.20
N TYR A 151 19.00 -15.12 -3.97
CA TYR A 151 18.21 -14.27 -3.07
C TYR A 151 18.67 -14.40 -1.62
N VAL A 152 18.89 -15.63 -1.12
CA VAL A 152 19.43 -15.87 0.23
C VAL A 152 20.79 -15.21 0.39
N ASN A 153 21.68 -15.33 -0.59
CA ASN A 153 22.98 -14.67 -0.57
C ASN A 153 22.83 -13.14 -0.50
N TYR A 154 21.97 -12.56 -1.35
CA TYR A 154 21.66 -11.14 -1.31
C TYR A 154 21.17 -10.68 0.07
N CYS A 155 20.24 -11.41 0.70
CA CYS A 155 19.74 -11.09 2.03
C CYS A 155 20.85 -11.13 3.10
N LYS A 156 21.74 -12.13 3.03
CA LYS A 156 22.91 -12.23 3.93
C LYS A 156 23.84 -11.03 3.78
N THR A 157 24.22 -10.69 2.55
CA THR A 157 25.09 -9.54 2.28
C THR A 157 24.43 -8.22 2.68
N LEU A 158 23.12 -8.07 2.50
CA LEU A 158 22.36 -6.92 2.94
C LEU A 158 22.40 -6.77 4.47
N SER A 159 22.23 -7.88 5.20
CA SER A 159 22.37 -7.88 6.66
C SER A 159 23.76 -7.44 7.12
N ILE A 160 24.82 -7.91 6.43
CA ILE A 160 26.21 -7.52 6.73
C ILE A 160 26.43 -6.02 6.47
N PHE A 161 25.93 -5.50 5.35
CA PHE A 161 26.02 -4.07 5.04
C PHE A 161 25.25 -3.21 6.06
N ASN A 162 24.05 -3.64 6.45
CA ASN A 162 23.25 -2.93 7.45
C ASN A 162 23.91 -2.93 8.84
N GLY A 163 24.63 -4.00 9.19
CA GLY A 163 25.42 -4.08 10.43
C GLY A 163 26.72 -3.28 10.38
N ASN A 164 27.35 -3.15 9.20
CA ASN A 164 28.58 -2.37 9.00
C ASN A 164 28.60 -1.72 7.61
N LYS A 165 28.32 -0.41 7.58
CA LYS A 165 28.25 0.41 6.36
C LYS A 165 29.63 0.82 5.84
N SER A 166 30.47 -0.16 5.51
CA SER A 166 31.79 0.06 4.89
C SER A 166 31.71 0.11 3.36
N LYS A 167 32.66 0.82 2.71
CA LYS A 167 32.77 0.86 1.24
C LYS A 167 32.93 -0.54 0.64
N LYS A 168 33.69 -1.42 1.30
CA LYS A 168 33.87 -2.82 0.90
C LYS A 168 32.54 -3.59 0.91
N ASN A 169 31.76 -3.47 1.99
CA ASN A 169 30.45 -4.13 2.11
C ASN A 169 29.44 -3.57 1.10
N HIS A 170 29.50 -2.27 0.80
CA HIS A 170 28.64 -1.66 -0.20
C HIS A 170 28.92 -2.19 -1.62
N ILE A 171 30.20 -2.29 -2.00
CA ILE A 171 30.61 -2.86 -3.30
C ILE A 171 30.12 -4.30 -3.41
N GLU A 172 30.31 -5.10 -2.36
CA GLU A 172 29.89 -6.50 -2.35
C GLU A 172 28.37 -6.65 -2.42
N LEU A 173 27.61 -5.85 -1.65
CA LEU A 173 26.15 -5.82 -1.73
C LEU A 173 25.66 -5.51 -3.15
N ASN A 174 26.25 -4.51 -3.80
CA ASN A 174 25.87 -4.13 -5.16
C ASN A 174 26.19 -5.24 -6.17
N ARG A 175 27.34 -5.91 -6.03
CA ARG A 175 27.73 -7.05 -6.88
C ARG A 175 26.74 -8.23 -6.74
N VAL A 176 26.42 -8.63 -5.51
CA VAL A 176 25.48 -9.73 -5.25
C VAL A 176 24.06 -9.36 -5.68
N LYS A 177 23.60 -8.15 -5.37
CA LYS A 177 22.28 -7.63 -5.81
C LYS A 177 22.14 -7.65 -7.32
N LYS A 178 23.16 -7.17 -8.04
CA LYS A 178 23.18 -7.17 -9.52
C LYS A 178 23.08 -8.59 -10.06
N THR A 179 23.89 -9.51 -9.54
CA THR A 179 23.91 -10.92 -9.96
C THR A 179 22.53 -11.58 -9.78
N TYR A 180 21.91 -11.41 -8.61
CA TYR A 180 20.56 -11.90 -8.34
C TYR A 180 19.53 -11.30 -9.31
N LYS A 181 19.52 -9.97 -9.49
CA LYS A 181 18.53 -9.29 -10.34
C LYS A 181 18.70 -9.57 -11.83
N ASP A 182 19.92 -9.80 -12.30
CA ASP A 182 20.19 -10.19 -13.69
C ASP A 182 19.65 -11.60 -13.96
N TYR A 183 19.90 -12.52 -13.03
CA TYR A 183 19.41 -13.90 -13.12
C TYR A 183 17.88 -13.95 -13.06
N GLU A 184 17.26 -13.28 -12.09
CA GLU A 184 15.80 -13.18 -11.92
C GLU A 184 15.12 -12.69 -13.21
N ARG A 185 15.64 -11.61 -13.79
CA ARG A 185 15.12 -11.04 -15.05
C ARG A 185 15.32 -11.98 -16.23
N LYS A 186 16.44 -12.71 -16.31
CA LYS A 186 16.69 -13.71 -17.36
C LYS A 186 15.66 -14.84 -17.29
N ARG A 187 15.44 -15.42 -16.11
CA ARG A 187 14.50 -16.54 -15.93
C ARG A 187 13.06 -16.12 -16.20
N ARG A 188 12.66 -14.94 -15.72
CA ARG A 188 11.34 -14.36 -16.03
C ARG A 188 11.13 -14.18 -17.53
N ARG A 189 12.12 -13.67 -18.26
CA ARG A 189 12.04 -13.50 -19.73
C ARG A 189 11.91 -14.84 -20.46
N ILE A 190 12.70 -15.84 -20.08
CA ILE A 190 12.63 -17.18 -20.68
C ILE A 190 11.25 -17.79 -20.49
N TYR A 191 10.72 -17.73 -19.27
CA TYR A 191 9.39 -18.24 -18.95
C TYR A 191 8.30 -17.53 -19.76
N MET A 192 8.31 -16.20 -19.81
CA MET A 192 7.32 -15.43 -20.58
C MET A 192 7.38 -15.75 -22.08
N ARG A 193 8.59 -15.99 -22.62
CA ARG A 193 8.76 -16.44 -24.01
C ARG A 193 8.14 -17.83 -24.23
N GLN A 194 8.42 -18.78 -23.34
CA GLN A 194 7.86 -20.13 -23.40
C GLN A 194 6.33 -20.14 -23.28
N GLU A 195 5.76 -19.31 -22.42
CA GLU A 195 4.30 -19.13 -22.37
C GLU A 195 3.76 -18.56 -23.69
N GLY A 196 4.42 -17.55 -24.25
CA GLY A 196 4.07 -17.00 -25.58
C GLY A 196 4.10 -18.06 -26.68
N ASP A 197 5.15 -18.88 -26.74
CA ASP A 197 5.28 -19.96 -27.71
C ASP A 197 4.19 -21.03 -27.52
N THR A 198 3.88 -21.37 -26.28
CA THR A 198 2.82 -22.32 -25.92
C THR A 198 1.45 -21.78 -26.34
N LEU A 199 1.18 -20.49 -26.11
CA LEU A 199 -0.03 -19.82 -26.56
C LEU A 199 -0.13 -19.77 -28.08
N CYS A 200 0.96 -19.50 -28.78
CA CYS A 200 1.02 -19.53 -30.25
C CYS A 200 0.70 -20.93 -30.80
N LYS A 201 1.26 -21.99 -30.21
CA LYS A 201 0.94 -23.38 -30.55
C LYS A 201 -0.53 -23.70 -30.27
N LEU A 202 -1.03 -23.29 -29.10
CA LEU A 202 -2.41 -23.52 -28.70
C LEU A 202 -3.39 -22.80 -29.65
N ARG A 203 -3.06 -21.59 -30.09
CA ARG A 203 -3.86 -20.84 -31.07
C ARG A 203 -4.00 -21.58 -32.40
N LYS A 204 -2.92 -22.20 -32.88
CA LYS A 204 -2.89 -22.96 -34.15
C LYS A 204 -3.60 -24.31 -34.04
N ASN A 205 -3.35 -25.04 -32.95
CA ASN A 205 -3.76 -26.44 -32.84
C ASN A 205 -5.08 -26.64 -32.08
N ASN A 206 -5.45 -25.71 -31.19
CA ASN A 206 -6.70 -25.77 -30.44
C ASN A 206 -7.24 -24.36 -30.12
N PRO A 207 -7.83 -23.68 -31.12
CA PRO A 207 -8.29 -22.30 -30.98
C PRO A 207 -9.33 -22.13 -29.87
N LYS A 208 -10.20 -23.12 -29.66
CA LYS A 208 -11.22 -23.09 -28.60
C LYS A 208 -10.57 -23.02 -27.21
N LYS A 209 -9.53 -23.82 -26.96
CA LYS A 209 -8.78 -23.79 -25.70
C LYS A 209 -7.91 -22.54 -25.57
N PHE A 210 -7.39 -22.00 -26.68
CA PHE A 210 -6.69 -20.72 -26.67
C PHE A 210 -7.59 -19.58 -26.17
N TYR A 211 -8.78 -19.41 -26.76
CA TYR A 211 -9.69 -18.34 -26.33
C TYR A 211 -10.25 -18.55 -24.92
N SER A 212 -10.33 -19.79 -24.41
CA SER A 212 -10.80 -20.03 -23.04
C SER A 212 -9.83 -19.50 -21.97
N VAL A 213 -8.52 -19.46 -22.26
CA VAL A 213 -7.50 -18.84 -21.38
C VAL A 213 -7.80 -17.35 -21.16
N PHE A 214 -8.30 -16.66 -22.19
CA PHE A 214 -8.61 -15.23 -22.12
C PHE A 214 -10.05 -14.93 -21.67
N LYS A 215 -10.99 -15.86 -21.92
CA LYS A 215 -12.40 -15.70 -21.49
C LYS A 215 -12.58 -15.61 -19.98
N LYS A 216 -11.69 -16.21 -19.18
CA LYS A 216 -11.75 -16.12 -17.70
C LYS A 216 -11.50 -14.71 -17.14
N ARG A 217 -11.12 -13.73 -17.97
CA ARG A 217 -10.87 -12.34 -17.54
C ARG A 217 -11.98 -11.34 -17.89
N ARG A 218 -13.08 -11.77 -18.53
CA ARG A 218 -14.23 -10.88 -18.80
C ARG A 218 -15.37 -11.12 -17.80
N LYS A 219 -15.27 -10.45 -16.66
CA LYS A 219 -16.44 -9.89 -15.94
C LYS A 219 -16.08 -8.45 -15.59
N VAL A 220 -16.19 -7.59 -16.60
CA VAL A 220 -16.37 -6.15 -16.40
C VAL A 220 -17.56 -5.84 -17.30
N ASN A 221 -18.76 -5.73 -16.71
CA ASN A 221 -19.84 -5.04 -17.36
C ASN A 221 -19.43 -3.57 -17.34
N CYS A 222 -18.96 -3.07 -18.47
CA CYS A 222 -18.69 -1.66 -18.68
C CYS A 222 -19.92 -1.12 -19.39
N ASP A 223 -20.93 -0.70 -18.61
CA ASP A 223 -22.15 -0.06 -19.13
C ASP A 223 -21.89 1.44 -19.41
N LEU A 224 -20.73 1.75 -20.00
CA LEU A 224 -20.45 3.08 -20.54
C LEU A 224 -20.72 3.04 -22.02
N THR A 225 -21.84 3.63 -22.43
CA THR A 225 -22.13 3.79 -23.85
C THR A 225 -21.20 4.84 -24.44
N VAL A 226 -20.90 4.74 -25.74
CA VAL A 226 -20.08 5.72 -26.46
C VAL A 226 -20.64 7.15 -26.29
N THR A 227 -21.95 7.26 -26.10
CA THR A 227 -22.67 8.51 -25.82
C THR A 227 -22.23 9.16 -24.50
N ASP A 228 -22.03 8.38 -23.44
CA ASP A 228 -21.61 8.87 -22.12
C ASP A 228 -20.16 9.36 -22.11
N PHE A 229 -19.33 8.80 -23.00
CA PHE A 229 -17.94 9.23 -23.19
C PHE A 229 -17.87 10.64 -23.79
N PHE A 230 -18.66 10.94 -24.83
CA PHE A 230 -18.61 12.25 -25.49
C PHE A 230 -19.29 13.37 -24.68
N LEU A 231 -20.33 13.06 -23.90
CA LEU A 231 -20.97 14.04 -23.00
C LEU A 231 -20.04 14.58 -21.90
N ASN A 232 -19.04 13.80 -21.50
CA ASN A 232 -18.09 14.19 -20.46
C ASN A 232 -16.88 14.96 -21.01
N ILE A 233 -16.58 14.87 -22.31
CA ILE A 233 -15.49 15.63 -22.94
C ILE A 233 -15.94 17.05 -23.31
N SER A 234 -17.22 17.26 -23.64
CA SER A 234 -17.76 18.58 -24.00
C SER A 234 -17.99 19.52 -22.80
N LYS A 235 -17.62 19.11 -21.58
CA LYS A 235 -17.71 19.90 -20.35
C LYS A 235 -16.34 20.32 -19.78
N LEU A 236 -15.26 20.02 -20.51
CA LEU A 236 -13.93 20.59 -20.32
C LEU A 236 -13.73 21.72 -21.33
#